data_AF-A0A0U3RVL2-F1
#
_entry.id   AF-A0A0U3RVL2-F1
#
_cell.length_a   1.000
_cell.length_b   1.000
_cell.length_c   1.000
_cell.angle_alpha   90.00
_cell.angle_beta   90.00
_cell.angle_gamma   90.00
#
_symmetry.space_group_name_H-M   'P 1'
#
loop_
_entity.id
_entity.type
_entity.pdbx_description
1 polymer ?
#
loop_
_entity_poly.entity_id
_entity_poly.type
_entity_poly.pdbx_seq_one_letter_code
_entity_poly.pdbx_strand_id
1 'polypeptide(L)'
;MRTIEKEKGLDEFLRISKNKPTKTTKNSELRVMGDNVTYDSALVKGTIARTDKYSGMPHLDELTHHLIAVSIASLKFDSPEVVMAALIHDYFKPVFDIRVEKRTQWYHFITDRDVYNQLLTEFSDSLDISKVASISQWHHKNNSNEISHVENSELISAIEIGVPFDVPTNRSYTVAYNLKIPGKYRMFLLALIKDQFTRILSEKYSERLQEVLGVKGIRYEYRPIGDNGSSKIEEVGEQILREDWKITFDNDTLVIPLPSKFHTGPFYFEYYEGADIVIDFDKKAKVIRGIKIPLGKASSTVYLVGSREAYLVYVDAGFEPLHLQEIIEELLDYLRSSLSEKKRKAAFTGIELDKVVNSLTGHFSSDRACLFCGEPGEPITDRDSTKSILKNKFTDTWSFLSYEKAICPACKLGFEIEENFRSRGLIQYLVHEAIIEETKLLASVPIFKQQTFVKSISSKIWLELISDIYYSLHKEQDKMNKKNTWLAKFYLDPAVIVYPYALRIIPQISLVSSRYPQKKFVLQSGLHSNVVFPGNEKDMTPEEFARLRKFYSSNLDLGMYLLKKIRSVYSPTFGIPKVDTQKGGGSRARKGKG
;
A
#
# COMPACT_ATOMS: atom_id res chain seq x y z
N MET A 1 17.02 -3.57 38.89
CA MET A 1 15.73 -2.86 39.03
C MET A 1 15.93 -1.63 39.90
N ARG A 2 16.27 -0.48 39.30
CA ARG A 2 16.25 0.81 40.01
C ARG A 2 14.97 1.55 39.61
N THR A 3 14.31 2.05 40.63
CA THR A 3 13.04 2.77 40.67
C THR A 3 12.98 3.88 39.62
N ILE A 4 12.15 3.70 38.59
CA ILE A 4 11.65 4.79 37.76
C ILE A 4 10.20 4.97 38.17
N GLU A 5 9.99 5.70 39.26
CA GLU A 5 8.67 6.20 39.62
C GLU A 5 8.44 7.59 39.00
N LYS A 6 7.26 7.70 38.39
CA LYS A 6 6.43 8.88 38.19
C LYS A 6 6.91 9.98 37.21
N GLU A 7 6.05 10.19 36.23
CA GLU A 7 5.84 11.45 35.50
C GLU A 7 7.03 12.10 34.81
N LYS A 8 7.68 11.36 33.90
CA LYS A 8 8.45 11.98 32.82
C LYS A 8 7.67 11.95 31.51
N GLY A 9 7.37 13.13 30.98
CA GLY A 9 6.69 13.33 29.70
C GLY A 9 7.55 12.80 28.56
N LEU A 10 6.93 12.21 27.53
CA LEU A 10 7.63 11.75 26.33
C LEU A 10 8.45 12.89 25.69
N ASP A 11 7.99 14.13 25.84
CA ASP A 11 8.67 15.34 25.36
C ASP A 11 10.04 15.59 26.01
N GLU A 12 10.25 15.17 27.26
CA GLU A 12 11.56 15.31 27.92
C GLU A 12 12.52 14.17 27.49
N PHE A 13 11.99 12.97 27.24
CA PHE A 13 12.75 11.87 26.62
C PHE A 13 13.21 12.21 25.20
N LEU A 14 12.37 12.90 24.41
CA LEU A 14 12.72 13.40 23.08
C LEU A 14 13.63 14.65 23.11
N ARG A 15 13.73 15.35 24.25
CA ARG A 15 14.66 16.48 24.46
C ARG A 15 16.08 16.04 24.82
N ILE A 16 16.26 14.88 25.46
CA ILE A 16 17.60 14.36 25.78
C ILE A 16 18.44 14.11 24.50
N SER A 17 17.81 13.88 23.34
CA SER A 17 18.53 13.79 22.06
C SER A 17 18.92 15.14 21.44
N LYS A 18 18.51 16.29 22.02
CA LYS A 18 18.82 17.63 21.46
C LYS A 18 20.21 18.16 21.86
N ASN A 19 20.89 17.55 22.83
CA ASN A 19 22.15 18.07 23.39
C ASN A 19 23.43 17.39 22.87
N LYS A 20 23.50 17.09 21.56
CA LYS A 20 24.78 16.99 20.85
C LYS A 20 24.63 17.54 19.43
N PRO A 21 25.23 18.69 19.08
CA PRO A 21 25.34 19.09 17.70
C PRO A 21 26.36 18.16 17.03
N THR A 22 25.88 17.14 16.33
CA THR A 22 26.70 16.47 15.32
C THR A 22 26.34 17.11 13.99
N LYS A 23 27.14 18.11 13.59
CA LYS A 23 27.29 18.46 12.19
C LYS A 23 27.74 17.20 11.47
N THR A 24 26.82 16.54 10.79
CA THR A 24 27.12 15.57 9.73
C THR A 24 25.95 15.54 8.77
N THR A 25 26.12 16.21 7.63
CA THR A 25 25.71 15.67 6.34
C THR A 25 26.32 14.28 6.21
N LYS A 26 25.63 13.26 6.75
CA LYS A 26 26.01 11.87 6.55
C LYS A 26 25.20 11.35 5.37
N ASN A 27 25.87 11.32 4.22
CA ASN A 27 25.58 10.32 3.20
C ASN A 27 25.41 8.97 3.92
N SER A 28 24.32 8.27 3.62
CA SER A 28 24.00 6.96 4.17
C SER A 28 25.10 5.96 3.81
N GLU A 29 26.13 5.85 4.65
CA GLU A 29 27.16 4.83 4.51
C GLU A 29 26.52 3.45 4.69
N LEU A 30 26.47 2.69 3.60
CA LEU A 30 26.06 1.28 3.61
C LEU A 30 26.99 0.47 4.52
N ARG A 31 26.40 -0.22 5.50
CA ARG A 31 27.10 -1.24 6.29
C ARG A 31 26.76 -2.62 5.73
N VAL A 32 27.77 -3.36 5.30
CA VAL A 32 27.65 -4.79 4.98
C VAL A 32 27.57 -5.54 6.31
N MET A 33 26.52 -6.35 6.51
CA MET A 33 26.42 -7.25 7.66
C MET A 33 26.98 -8.62 7.28
N GLY A 34 27.61 -9.30 8.24
CA GLY A 34 27.96 -10.72 8.11
C GLY A 34 26.73 -11.62 8.21
N ASP A 35 26.88 -12.88 7.79
CA ASP A 35 25.85 -13.85 7.41
C ASP A 35 24.81 -14.28 8.49
N ASN A 36 24.73 -13.62 9.64
CA ASN A 36 23.98 -14.09 10.82
C ASN A 36 22.82 -13.18 11.30
N VAL A 37 22.30 -12.28 10.47
CA VAL A 37 21.12 -11.47 10.86
C VAL A 37 19.83 -12.12 10.37
N THR A 38 19.09 -12.74 11.28
CA THR A 38 17.74 -13.26 10.98
C THR A 38 16.73 -12.12 10.93
N TYR A 39 16.12 -11.94 9.75
CA TYR A 39 15.07 -10.93 9.49
C TYR A 39 13.68 -11.57 9.51
N ASP A 40 13.46 -12.53 10.39
CA ASP A 40 12.19 -13.26 10.51
C ASP A 40 10.99 -12.37 10.84
N SER A 41 11.25 -11.14 11.29
CA SER A 41 10.26 -10.13 11.61
C SER A 41 10.12 -9.02 10.56
N ALA A 42 10.57 -9.23 9.32
CA ALA A 42 10.27 -8.29 8.24
C ALA A 42 8.78 -8.33 7.91
N LEU A 43 8.18 -7.17 7.63
CA LEU A 43 6.79 -7.05 7.19
C LEU A 43 6.56 -7.80 5.90
N VAL A 44 7.54 -7.69 5.01
CA VAL A 44 7.54 -8.22 3.65
C VAL A 44 8.91 -8.84 3.40
N LYS A 45 8.92 -9.94 2.64
CA LYS A 45 10.12 -10.51 2.02
C LYS A 45 9.85 -10.70 0.54
N GLY A 46 10.67 -10.11 -0.31
CA GLY A 46 10.52 -10.14 -1.76
C GLY A 46 11.86 -10.01 -2.47
N THR A 47 11.83 -9.92 -3.79
CA THR A 47 13.03 -9.76 -4.63
C THR A 47 12.94 -8.48 -5.42
N ILE A 48 14.08 -7.79 -5.59
CA ILE A 48 14.09 -6.59 -6.40
C ILE A 48 13.71 -6.90 -7.85
N ALA A 49 12.73 -6.18 -8.36
CA ALA A 49 12.35 -6.23 -9.76
C ALA A 49 13.11 -5.12 -10.48
N ARG A 50 14.19 -5.35 -11.22
CA ARG A 50 14.76 -4.35 -12.14
C ARG A 50 15.65 -3.25 -11.54
N THR A 51 16.36 -2.65 -12.48
CA THR A 51 17.31 -1.55 -12.34
C THR A 51 17.11 -0.61 -13.54
N ASP A 52 17.29 0.69 -13.34
CA ASP A 52 17.24 1.67 -14.42
C ASP A 52 18.26 1.32 -15.51
N LYS A 53 17.81 1.38 -16.77
CA LYS A 53 18.57 0.93 -17.93
C LYS A 53 19.86 1.74 -18.15
N TYR A 54 19.86 3.02 -17.76
CA TYR A 54 20.97 3.94 -18.03
C TYR A 54 21.97 3.99 -16.87
N SER A 55 21.47 4.16 -15.65
CA SER A 55 22.28 4.32 -14.43
C SER A 55 22.57 3.00 -13.71
N GLY A 56 21.84 1.92 -14.03
CA GLY A 56 21.88 0.66 -13.31
C GLY A 56 21.28 0.73 -11.90
N MET A 57 20.67 1.87 -11.52
CA MET A 57 20.13 2.07 -10.18
C MET A 57 18.93 1.16 -9.90
N PRO A 58 18.87 0.50 -8.73
CA PRO A 58 17.73 -0.33 -8.35
C PRO A 58 16.43 0.48 -8.31
N HIS A 59 15.36 -0.06 -8.90
CA HIS A 59 14.02 0.43 -8.62
C HIS A 59 13.57 -0.10 -7.27
N LEU A 60 12.83 0.70 -6.53
CA LEU A 60 12.18 0.21 -5.33
C LEU A 60 10.87 -0.46 -5.72
N ASP A 61 10.98 -1.60 -6.36
CA ASP A 61 9.85 -2.41 -6.80
C ASP A 61 10.07 -3.88 -6.46
N GLU A 62 8.98 -4.52 -6.10
CA GLU A 62 8.93 -5.92 -5.69
C GLU A 62 8.54 -6.78 -6.90
N LEU A 63 9.25 -7.89 -7.11
CA LEU A 63 9.11 -8.71 -8.32
C LEU A 63 7.68 -9.16 -8.59
N THR A 64 6.95 -9.64 -7.58
CA THR A 64 5.58 -10.12 -7.78
C THR A 64 4.65 -8.97 -8.14
N HIS A 65 4.88 -7.78 -7.59
CA HIS A 65 4.11 -6.60 -7.90
C HIS A 65 4.34 -6.14 -9.36
N HIS A 66 5.59 -6.14 -9.80
CA HIS A 66 5.96 -5.93 -11.21
C HIS A 66 5.27 -6.94 -12.14
N LEU A 67 5.36 -8.24 -11.82
CA LEU A 67 4.74 -9.31 -12.61
C LEU A 67 3.23 -9.13 -12.72
N ILE A 68 2.56 -8.76 -11.61
CA ILE A 68 1.13 -8.48 -11.61
C ILE A 68 0.78 -7.27 -12.47
N ALA A 69 1.50 -6.15 -12.34
CA ALA A 69 1.24 -4.97 -13.14
C ALA A 69 1.36 -5.25 -14.65
N VAL A 70 2.41 -5.97 -15.06
CA VAL A 70 2.60 -6.36 -16.46
C VAL A 70 1.53 -7.36 -16.92
N SER A 71 1.18 -8.33 -16.09
CA SER A 71 0.14 -9.32 -16.44
C SER A 71 -1.24 -8.69 -16.60
N ILE A 72 -1.61 -7.74 -15.74
CA ILE A 72 -2.88 -7.02 -15.81
C ILE A 72 -2.93 -6.17 -17.09
N ALA A 73 -1.87 -5.45 -17.42
CA ALA A 73 -1.79 -4.73 -18.69
C ALA A 73 -1.87 -5.67 -19.90
N SER A 74 -1.30 -6.88 -19.77
CA SER A 74 -1.30 -7.91 -20.82
C SER A 74 -2.67 -8.55 -21.06
N LEU A 75 -3.65 -8.38 -20.16
CA LEU A 75 -5.03 -8.82 -20.39
C LEU A 75 -5.68 -8.14 -21.61
N LYS A 76 -5.13 -7.01 -22.07
CA LYS A 76 -5.54 -6.35 -23.32
C LYS A 76 -5.31 -7.17 -24.59
N PHE A 77 -4.42 -8.15 -24.56
CA PHE A 77 -4.12 -8.95 -25.75
C PHE A 77 -5.10 -10.11 -25.95
N ASP A 78 -6.01 -10.36 -25.00
CA ASP A 78 -6.98 -11.47 -25.05
C ASP A 78 -6.34 -12.83 -25.34
N SER A 79 -5.07 -13.01 -24.98
CA SER A 79 -4.31 -14.24 -25.23
C SER A 79 -3.85 -14.85 -23.91
N PRO A 80 -4.30 -16.07 -23.58
CA PRO A 80 -3.89 -16.73 -22.35
C PRO A 80 -2.38 -17.02 -22.33
N GLU A 81 -1.76 -17.27 -23.49
CA GLU A 81 -0.30 -17.46 -23.55
C GLU A 81 0.47 -16.18 -23.23
N VAL A 82 -0.01 -15.01 -23.68
CA VAL A 82 0.64 -13.73 -23.40
C VAL A 82 0.52 -13.39 -21.91
N VAL A 83 -0.65 -13.58 -21.32
CA VAL A 83 -0.87 -13.30 -19.89
C VAL A 83 -0.08 -14.28 -19.01
N MET A 84 -0.10 -15.58 -19.33
CA MET A 84 0.72 -16.57 -18.63
C MET A 84 2.22 -16.24 -18.75
N ALA A 85 2.69 -15.88 -19.95
CA ALA A 85 4.07 -15.47 -20.16
C ALA A 85 4.42 -14.22 -19.34
N ALA A 86 3.52 -13.24 -19.25
CA ALA A 86 3.67 -12.04 -18.44
C ALA A 86 3.77 -12.36 -16.94
N LEU A 87 3.00 -13.33 -16.44
CA LEU A 87 3.05 -13.77 -15.04
C LEU A 87 4.37 -14.45 -14.66
N ILE A 88 5.13 -15.00 -15.62
CA ILE A 88 6.33 -15.80 -15.36
C ILE A 88 7.60 -15.30 -16.07
N HIS A 89 7.57 -14.18 -16.80
CA HIS A 89 8.72 -13.75 -17.62
C HIS A 89 10.01 -13.53 -16.81
N ASP A 90 9.89 -13.10 -15.56
CA ASP A 90 10.99 -12.90 -14.60
C ASP A 90 11.04 -14.00 -13.52
N TYR A 91 10.50 -15.21 -13.78
CA TYR A 91 10.39 -16.30 -12.80
C TYR A 91 11.71 -16.64 -12.09
N PHE A 92 12.85 -16.62 -12.80
CA PHE A 92 14.16 -16.95 -12.23
C PHE A 92 14.91 -15.76 -11.63
N LYS A 93 14.29 -14.58 -11.59
CA LYS A 93 14.89 -13.40 -10.97
C LYS A 93 15.27 -13.56 -9.50
N PRO A 94 14.58 -14.33 -8.65
CA PRO A 94 15.00 -14.52 -7.26
C PRO A 94 16.20 -15.47 -7.07
N VAL A 95 16.70 -16.07 -8.14
CA VAL A 95 17.87 -16.99 -8.12
C VAL A 95 19.01 -16.52 -9.00
N PHE A 96 18.85 -15.34 -9.59
CA PHE A 96 19.74 -14.77 -10.58
C PHE A 96 21.24 -14.92 -10.36
N ASP A 97 21.98 -14.99 -11.45
CA ASP A 97 23.44 -14.96 -11.43
C ASP A 97 23.99 -13.64 -11.93
N ILE A 98 25.20 -13.34 -11.48
CA ILE A 98 25.98 -12.25 -12.03
C ILE A 98 27.07 -12.85 -12.91
N ARG A 99 26.95 -12.62 -14.21
CA ARG A 99 27.92 -13.11 -15.20
C ARG A 99 28.80 -11.96 -15.65
N VAL A 100 30.10 -12.22 -15.71
CA VAL A 100 31.08 -11.29 -16.27
C VAL A 100 31.54 -11.87 -17.60
N GLU A 101 30.88 -11.45 -18.68
CA GLU A 101 31.33 -11.75 -20.04
C GLU A 101 32.08 -10.54 -20.59
N LYS A 102 31.38 -9.63 -21.30
CA LYS A 102 31.92 -8.34 -21.77
C LYS A 102 31.59 -7.16 -20.85
N ARG A 103 30.49 -7.29 -20.11
CA ARG A 103 30.01 -6.39 -19.05
C ARG A 103 29.41 -7.27 -17.94
N THR A 104 29.39 -6.77 -16.71
CA THR A 104 28.67 -7.44 -15.62
C THR A 104 27.18 -7.42 -15.94
N GLN A 105 26.57 -8.60 -16.06
CA GLN A 105 25.15 -8.75 -16.40
C GLN A 105 24.40 -9.52 -15.33
N TRP A 106 23.16 -9.10 -15.10
CA TRP A 106 22.20 -9.76 -14.24
C TRP A 106 21.45 -10.83 -15.05
N TYR A 107 21.92 -12.08 -14.96
CA TYR A 107 21.37 -13.19 -15.71
C TYR A 107 20.27 -13.88 -14.90
N HIS A 108 19.04 -13.93 -15.46
CA HIS A 108 17.84 -14.32 -14.72
C HIS A 108 16.79 -15.04 -15.61
N PHE A 109 17.24 -15.76 -16.65
CA PHE A 109 16.36 -16.55 -17.50
C PHE A 109 17.00 -17.89 -17.89
N ILE A 110 16.18 -18.89 -18.21
CA ILE A 110 16.59 -20.18 -18.76
C ILE A 110 15.96 -20.33 -20.13
N THR A 111 16.71 -20.87 -21.09
CA THR A 111 16.23 -21.08 -22.48
C THR A 111 15.75 -22.50 -22.75
N ASP A 112 16.02 -23.42 -21.83
CA ASP A 112 15.56 -24.80 -21.88
C ASP A 112 14.02 -24.85 -21.84
N ARG A 113 13.43 -25.42 -22.90
CA ARG A 113 11.98 -25.55 -23.03
C ARG A 113 11.40 -26.62 -22.11
N ASP A 114 12.18 -27.64 -21.76
CA ASP A 114 11.71 -28.72 -20.91
C ASP A 114 11.36 -28.21 -19.51
N VAL A 115 12.08 -27.18 -19.06
CA VAL A 115 11.77 -26.49 -17.80
C VAL A 115 10.39 -25.82 -17.86
N TYR A 116 10.06 -25.14 -18.96
CA TYR A 116 8.73 -24.53 -19.12
C TYR A 116 7.62 -25.58 -19.28
N ASN A 117 7.90 -26.66 -20.01
CA ASN A 117 6.99 -27.81 -20.11
C ASN A 117 6.69 -28.40 -18.73
N GLN A 118 7.70 -28.55 -17.88
CA GLN A 118 7.54 -29.03 -16.51
C GLN A 118 6.75 -28.04 -15.64
N LEU A 119 7.06 -26.74 -15.71
CA LEU A 119 6.36 -25.72 -14.93
C LEU A 119 4.87 -25.62 -15.30
N LEU A 120 4.55 -25.74 -16.59
CA LEU A 120 3.22 -25.52 -17.15
C LEU A 120 2.50 -26.83 -17.54
N THR A 121 2.94 -27.98 -17.03
CA THR A 121 2.38 -29.29 -17.42
C THR A 121 0.87 -29.36 -17.22
N GLU A 122 0.37 -28.78 -16.13
CA GLU A 122 -1.07 -28.73 -15.80
C GLU A 122 -1.90 -27.92 -16.82
N PHE A 123 -1.26 -27.14 -17.69
CA PHE A 123 -1.89 -26.30 -18.72
C PHE A 123 -1.58 -26.78 -20.14
N SER A 124 -0.97 -27.95 -20.30
CA SER A 124 -0.57 -28.47 -21.62
C SER A 124 -1.74 -28.68 -22.60
N ASP A 125 -2.96 -28.88 -22.09
CA ASP A 125 -4.17 -29.01 -22.90
C ASP A 125 -4.82 -27.67 -23.25
N SER A 126 -4.46 -26.58 -22.57
CA SER A 126 -5.12 -25.27 -22.70
C SER A 126 -4.21 -24.13 -23.17
N LEU A 127 -2.88 -24.31 -23.12
CA LEU A 127 -1.89 -23.32 -23.53
C LEU A 127 -0.88 -23.92 -24.51
N ASP A 128 -0.50 -23.14 -25.52
CA ASP A 128 0.73 -23.41 -26.27
C ASP A 128 1.95 -23.04 -25.41
N ILE A 129 2.50 -24.02 -24.69
CA ILE A 129 3.68 -23.85 -23.82
C ILE A 129 4.90 -23.35 -24.60
N SER A 130 5.06 -23.77 -25.87
CA SER A 130 6.18 -23.29 -26.69
C SER A 130 6.05 -21.80 -26.99
N LYS A 131 4.83 -21.32 -27.22
CA LYS A 131 4.54 -19.88 -27.37
C LYS A 131 4.79 -19.14 -26.06
N VAL A 132 4.30 -19.63 -24.93
CA VAL A 132 4.55 -19.02 -23.60
C VAL A 132 6.04 -18.90 -23.33
N ALA A 133 6.79 -19.99 -23.47
CA ALA A 133 8.24 -20.00 -23.28
C ALA A 133 8.95 -19.02 -24.21
N SER A 134 8.55 -18.96 -25.48
CA SER A 134 9.11 -18.00 -26.44
C SER A 134 8.85 -16.55 -26.03
N ILE A 135 7.62 -16.23 -25.63
CA ILE A 135 7.26 -14.87 -25.21
C ILE A 135 8.07 -14.50 -23.95
N SER A 136 8.11 -15.37 -22.94
CA SER A 136 8.86 -15.12 -21.69
C SER A 136 10.37 -14.99 -21.92
N GLN A 137 10.99 -15.80 -22.77
CA GLN A 137 12.45 -15.81 -22.92
C GLN A 137 13.01 -14.63 -23.72
N TRP A 138 12.25 -14.15 -24.73
CA TRP A 138 12.78 -13.22 -25.72
C TRP A 138 12.33 -11.76 -25.54
N HIS A 139 11.61 -11.45 -24.45
CA HIS A 139 11.07 -10.11 -24.20
C HIS A 139 12.14 -9.00 -24.08
N HIS A 140 13.37 -9.33 -23.69
CA HIS A 140 14.49 -8.37 -23.66
C HIS A 140 15.20 -8.15 -25.00
N LYS A 141 15.06 -9.07 -25.96
CA LYS A 141 15.81 -9.05 -27.23
C LYS A 141 14.94 -8.70 -28.43
N ASN A 142 13.65 -8.93 -28.34
CA ASN A 142 12.71 -8.71 -29.42
C ASN A 142 11.72 -7.59 -29.07
N ASN A 143 11.87 -6.43 -29.70
CA ASN A 143 10.96 -5.30 -29.50
C ASN A 143 9.54 -5.55 -30.05
N SER A 144 9.32 -6.63 -30.82
CA SER A 144 7.99 -7.03 -31.29
C SER A 144 7.28 -8.02 -30.34
N ASN A 145 7.90 -8.35 -29.22
CA ASN A 145 7.31 -9.21 -28.20
C ASN A 145 6.29 -8.42 -27.36
N GLU A 146 5.15 -9.03 -27.06
CA GLU A 146 4.00 -8.41 -26.38
C GLU A 146 4.37 -7.90 -24.98
N ILE A 147 5.15 -8.67 -24.22
CA ILE A 147 5.68 -8.24 -22.92
C ILE A 147 6.63 -7.06 -23.12
N SER A 148 7.51 -7.13 -24.13
CA SER A 148 8.38 -6.01 -24.48
C SER A 148 7.59 -4.75 -24.86
N HIS A 149 6.44 -4.89 -25.53
CA HIS A 149 5.56 -3.77 -25.84
C HIS A 149 4.95 -3.16 -24.60
N VAL A 150 4.48 -3.97 -23.65
CA VAL A 150 3.98 -3.48 -22.35
C VAL A 150 5.10 -2.80 -21.58
N GLU A 151 6.27 -3.43 -21.47
CA GLU A 151 7.41 -2.94 -20.71
C GLU A 151 8.08 -1.70 -21.29
N ASN A 152 8.14 -1.58 -22.61
CA ASN A 152 8.65 -0.37 -23.25
C ASN A 152 7.55 0.68 -23.45
N SER A 153 6.29 0.37 -23.12
CA SER A 153 5.21 1.36 -23.22
C SER A 153 5.44 2.50 -22.25
N GLU A 154 4.78 3.63 -22.51
CA GLU A 154 4.77 4.72 -21.56
C GLU A 154 4.02 4.41 -20.25
N LEU A 155 3.21 3.35 -20.17
CA LEU A 155 2.69 2.86 -18.87
C LEU A 155 3.87 2.42 -18.03
N ILE A 156 4.67 1.50 -18.55
CA ILE A 156 5.81 0.95 -17.84
C ILE A 156 6.92 2.00 -17.74
N SER A 157 7.16 2.82 -18.76
CA SER A 157 8.08 3.97 -18.68
C SER A 157 7.58 5.07 -17.72
N ALA A 158 6.28 5.25 -17.45
CA ALA A 158 5.80 6.13 -16.38
C ALA A 158 5.85 5.42 -15.02
N ILE A 159 5.61 4.11 -15.00
CA ILE A 159 5.89 3.15 -13.93
C ILE A 159 7.38 2.96 -13.65
N GLU A 160 8.29 3.46 -14.48
CA GLU A 160 9.74 3.24 -14.38
C GLU A 160 10.53 4.57 -14.35
N ILE A 161 10.17 5.57 -15.15
CA ILE A 161 10.87 6.85 -15.28
C ILE A 161 10.11 7.91 -14.49
N GLY A 162 10.40 7.99 -13.19
CA GLY A 162 9.97 9.12 -12.38
C GLY A 162 10.67 10.40 -12.82
N VAL A 163 10.01 11.20 -13.64
CA VAL A 163 10.19 12.64 -13.60
C VAL A 163 9.05 13.20 -12.75
N PRO A 164 9.32 13.97 -11.69
CA PRO A 164 8.28 14.50 -10.79
C PRO A 164 7.42 15.61 -11.42
N PHE A 165 7.32 15.69 -12.74
CA PHE A 165 6.73 16.83 -13.46
C PHE A 165 5.70 16.47 -14.53
N ASP A 166 5.57 15.21 -14.94
CA ASP A 166 4.51 14.83 -15.89
C ASP A 166 3.30 14.29 -15.14
N VAL A 167 2.24 15.08 -15.19
CA VAL A 167 0.91 14.69 -14.73
C VAL A 167 0.49 13.39 -15.46
N PRO A 168 0.01 12.36 -14.74
CA PRO A 168 -0.49 11.15 -15.39
C PRO A 168 -1.59 11.48 -16.40
N THR A 169 -1.44 10.97 -17.62
CA THR A 169 -2.41 11.12 -18.72
C THR A 169 -2.84 9.74 -19.23
N ASN A 170 -3.98 9.67 -19.91
CA ASN A 170 -4.45 8.43 -20.54
C ASN A 170 -3.46 7.98 -21.62
N ARG A 171 -3.02 6.72 -21.54
CA ARG A 171 -2.01 6.12 -22.43
C ARG A 171 -2.40 4.66 -22.73
N SER A 172 -1.66 4.00 -23.62
CA SER A 172 -2.01 2.66 -24.15
C SER A 172 -2.30 1.59 -23.08
N TYR A 173 -1.82 1.75 -21.85
CA TYR A 173 -2.11 0.83 -20.74
C TYR A 173 -2.38 1.53 -19.40
N THR A 174 -2.67 2.84 -19.42
CA THR A 174 -2.94 3.64 -18.20
C THR A 174 -4.17 4.48 -18.40
N VAL A 175 -5.05 4.50 -17.40
CA VAL A 175 -6.17 5.44 -17.33
C VAL A 175 -5.99 6.34 -16.11
N ALA A 176 -6.23 7.64 -16.29
CA ALA A 176 -6.07 8.68 -15.28
C ALA A 176 -7.29 9.61 -15.25
N TYR A 177 -7.94 9.73 -14.09
CA TYR A 177 -9.01 10.70 -13.85
C TYR A 177 -8.49 11.91 -13.08
N ASN A 178 -8.60 13.10 -13.67
CA ASN A 178 -8.30 14.35 -12.99
C ASN A 178 -9.50 14.81 -12.13
N LEU A 179 -9.25 15.02 -10.84
CA LEU A 179 -10.22 15.48 -9.86
C LEU A 179 -9.75 16.77 -9.19
N LYS A 180 -10.60 17.79 -9.18
CA LYS A 180 -10.48 19.00 -8.36
C LYS A 180 -10.80 18.67 -6.91
N ILE A 181 -9.81 18.80 -6.04
CA ILE A 181 -9.87 18.45 -4.62
C ILE A 181 -9.54 19.59 -3.64
N PRO A 182 -9.83 20.87 -3.91
CA PRO A 182 -9.59 21.91 -2.91
C PRO A 182 -10.47 21.73 -1.67
N GLY A 183 -9.87 21.93 -0.51
CA GLY A 183 -10.59 21.88 0.77
C GLY A 183 -10.93 20.47 1.25
N LYS A 184 -11.46 20.42 2.48
CA LYS A 184 -11.51 19.19 3.28
C LYS A 184 -12.57 18.19 2.82
N TYR A 185 -13.74 18.66 2.40
CA TYR A 185 -14.81 17.77 1.91
C TYR A 185 -14.46 17.06 0.61
N ARG A 186 -13.74 17.72 -0.31
CA ARG A 186 -13.34 17.08 -1.57
C ARG A 186 -12.21 16.07 -1.36
N MET A 187 -11.28 16.34 -0.46
CA MET A 187 -10.27 15.36 -0.01
C MET A 187 -10.90 14.14 0.67
N PHE A 188 -11.93 14.37 1.48
CA PHE A 188 -12.70 13.29 2.10
C PHE A 188 -13.41 12.43 1.04
N LEU A 189 -14.07 13.05 0.06
CA LEU A 189 -14.68 12.34 -1.07
C LEU A 189 -13.64 11.57 -1.88
N LEU A 190 -12.48 12.16 -2.18
CA LEU A 190 -11.39 11.47 -2.89
C LEU A 190 -11.00 10.18 -2.17
N ALA A 191 -10.88 10.20 -0.84
CA ALA A 191 -10.52 9.01 -0.09
C ALA A 191 -11.60 7.92 -0.10
N LEU A 192 -12.88 8.30 -0.11
CA LEU A 192 -14.00 7.36 -0.25
C LEU A 192 -14.09 6.79 -1.67
N ILE A 193 -13.94 7.65 -2.67
CA ILE A 193 -13.92 7.27 -4.09
C ILE A 193 -12.75 6.31 -4.33
N LYS A 194 -11.55 6.60 -3.83
CA LYS A 194 -10.39 5.68 -3.97
C LYS A 194 -10.66 4.32 -3.34
N ASP A 195 -11.27 4.27 -2.16
CA ASP A 195 -11.60 3.00 -1.49
C ASP A 195 -12.60 2.18 -2.33
N GLN A 196 -13.73 2.78 -2.75
CA GLN A 196 -14.71 2.09 -3.58
C GLN A 196 -14.11 1.68 -4.94
N PHE A 197 -13.37 2.59 -5.57
CA PHE A 197 -12.70 2.36 -6.84
C PHE A 197 -11.77 1.15 -6.79
N THR A 198 -11.00 0.98 -5.71
CA THR A 198 -10.13 -0.19 -5.57
C THR A 198 -10.89 -1.51 -5.46
N ARG A 199 -12.13 -1.50 -4.96
CA ARG A 199 -12.97 -2.71 -4.87
C ARG A 199 -13.50 -3.11 -6.26
N ILE A 200 -14.08 -2.13 -6.96
CA ILE A 200 -14.57 -2.32 -8.34
C ILE A 200 -13.44 -2.82 -9.23
N LEU A 201 -12.25 -2.22 -9.13
CA LEU A 201 -11.08 -2.69 -9.89
C LEU A 201 -10.67 -4.12 -9.55
N SER A 202 -10.70 -4.52 -8.26
CA SER A 202 -10.38 -5.90 -7.90
C SER A 202 -11.34 -6.90 -8.54
N GLU A 203 -12.64 -6.58 -8.57
CA GLU A 203 -13.67 -7.38 -9.23
C GLU A 203 -13.42 -7.45 -10.74
N LYS A 204 -13.23 -6.30 -11.41
CA LYS A 204 -13.00 -6.22 -12.85
C LYS A 204 -11.73 -6.93 -13.31
N TYR A 205 -10.62 -6.79 -12.57
CA TYR A 205 -9.40 -7.53 -12.88
C TYR A 205 -9.58 -9.04 -12.67
N SER A 206 -10.30 -9.45 -11.62
CA SER A 206 -10.57 -10.86 -11.37
C SER A 206 -11.47 -11.47 -12.46
N GLU A 207 -12.52 -10.75 -12.89
CA GLU A 207 -13.38 -11.15 -14.01
C GLU A 207 -12.56 -11.36 -15.29
N ARG A 208 -11.65 -10.44 -15.61
CA ARG A 208 -10.78 -10.55 -16.79
C ARG A 208 -9.77 -11.69 -16.68
N LEU A 209 -9.17 -11.91 -15.52
CA LEU A 209 -8.32 -13.07 -15.28
C LEU A 209 -9.12 -14.38 -15.46
N GLN A 210 -10.38 -14.40 -15.00
CA GLN A 210 -11.23 -15.58 -15.11
C GLN A 210 -11.61 -15.85 -16.57
N GLU A 211 -11.88 -14.81 -17.34
CA GLU A 211 -12.18 -14.90 -18.77
C GLU A 211 -10.99 -15.42 -19.58
N VAL A 212 -9.80 -14.89 -19.33
CA VAL A 212 -8.60 -15.20 -20.13
C VAL A 212 -7.91 -16.47 -19.66
N LEU A 213 -7.66 -16.62 -18.36
CA LEU A 213 -6.86 -17.71 -17.79
C LEU A 213 -7.68 -18.73 -16.98
N GLY A 214 -8.97 -18.49 -16.77
CA GLY A 214 -9.80 -19.37 -15.95
C GLY A 214 -9.56 -19.25 -14.44
N VAL A 215 -8.86 -18.20 -13.98
CA VAL A 215 -8.51 -17.97 -12.56
C VAL A 215 -9.02 -16.62 -12.08
N LYS A 216 -9.35 -16.51 -10.79
CA LYS A 216 -9.75 -15.26 -10.14
C LYS A 216 -8.63 -14.55 -9.39
N GLY A 217 -7.57 -15.27 -9.05
CA GLY A 217 -6.45 -14.75 -8.28
C GLY A 217 -5.12 -15.38 -8.66
N ILE A 218 -4.04 -14.73 -8.25
CA ILE A 218 -2.66 -15.15 -8.52
C ILE A 218 -1.88 -15.17 -7.21
N ARG A 219 -1.21 -16.28 -6.90
CA ARG A 219 -0.36 -16.41 -5.72
C ARG A 219 1.07 -16.74 -6.13
N TYR A 220 1.99 -15.85 -5.77
CA TYR A 220 3.42 -16.09 -5.88
C TYR A 220 3.97 -16.60 -4.56
N GLU A 221 4.62 -17.76 -4.58
CA GLU A 221 5.23 -18.36 -3.39
C GLU A 221 6.75 -18.41 -3.52
N TYR A 222 7.47 -17.55 -2.83
CA TYR A 222 8.92 -17.68 -2.71
C TYR A 222 9.26 -18.97 -1.96
N ARG A 223 9.88 -19.92 -2.66
CA ARG A 223 10.31 -21.20 -2.12
C ARG A 223 11.84 -21.26 -2.07
N PRO A 224 12.44 -21.57 -0.91
CA PRO A 224 13.88 -21.77 -0.80
C PRO A 224 14.36 -22.87 -1.75
N ILE A 225 15.41 -22.59 -2.51
CA ILE A 225 16.24 -23.64 -3.11
C ILE A 225 17.23 -24.07 -2.02
N GLY A 226 17.27 -25.37 -1.66
CA GLY A 226 17.89 -25.90 -0.43
C GLY A 226 19.37 -25.53 -0.14
N ASP A 227 19.88 -25.97 1.02
CA ASP A 227 21.11 -25.50 1.71
C ASP A 227 22.45 -25.60 0.94
N ASN A 228 22.49 -26.17 -0.27
CA ASN A 228 23.70 -26.19 -1.10
C ASN A 228 23.85 -24.83 -1.81
N GLY A 229 24.34 -23.84 -1.06
CA GLY A 229 24.50 -22.42 -1.42
C GLY A 229 25.39 -22.06 -2.62
N SER A 230 25.51 -22.93 -3.61
CA SER A 230 25.89 -22.54 -4.95
C SER A 230 25.00 -23.27 -5.93
N SER A 231 24.33 -22.53 -6.81
CA SER A 231 23.86 -23.12 -8.04
C SER A 231 23.63 -22.01 -9.02
N LYS A 232 24.34 -22.09 -10.15
CA LYS A 232 24.01 -21.25 -11.28
C LYS A 232 22.54 -21.46 -11.62
N ILE A 233 21.92 -20.51 -12.29
CA ILE A 233 20.52 -20.60 -12.72
C ILE A 233 20.23 -21.91 -13.48
N GLU A 234 21.20 -22.47 -14.20
CA GLU A 234 21.06 -23.76 -14.89
C GLU A 234 20.83 -24.92 -13.90
N GLU A 235 21.54 -24.93 -12.77
CA GLU A 235 21.37 -25.95 -11.72
C GLU A 235 20.00 -25.84 -11.06
N VAL A 236 19.46 -24.62 -10.94
CA VAL A 236 18.06 -24.40 -10.52
C VAL A 236 17.08 -24.97 -11.54
N GLY A 237 17.35 -24.80 -12.84
CA GLY A 237 16.57 -25.42 -13.91
C GLY A 237 16.55 -26.94 -13.79
N GLU A 238 17.71 -27.58 -13.57
CA GLU A 238 17.79 -29.02 -13.37
C GLU A 238 17.04 -29.50 -12.11
N GLN A 239 17.01 -28.69 -11.05
CA GLN A 239 16.24 -29.01 -9.85
C GLN A 239 14.74 -28.94 -10.12
N ILE A 240 14.28 -27.93 -10.85
CA ILE A 240 12.87 -27.80 -11.28
C ILE A 240 12.43 -29.01 -12.12
N LEU A 241 13.31 -29.55 -12.97
CA LEU A 241 13.02 -30.76 -13.73
C LEU A 241 12.92 -32.03 -12.87
N ARG A 242 13.58 -32.05 -11.71
CA ARG A 242 13.63 -33.20 -10.80
C ARG A 242 12.59 -33.17 -9.68
N GLU A 243 12.13 -31.98 -9.32
CA GLU A 243 11.24 -31.73 -8.18
C GLU A 243 9.87 -31.18 -8.64
N ASP A 244 8.91 -31.13 -7.71
CA ASP A 244 7.57 -30.60 -8.00
C ASP A 244 7.52 -29.07 -7.86
N TRP A 245 7.87 -28.39 -8.95
CA TRP A 245 7.82 -26.94 -9.11
C TRP A 245 6.68 -26.48 -10.03
N LYS A 246 5.70 -27.35 -10.26
CA LYS A 246 4.59 -27.06 -11.16
C LYS A 246 3.81 -25.83 -10.71
N ILE A 247 3.42 -25.02 -11.69
CA ILE A 247 2.37 -24.02 -11.50
C ILE A 247 1.06 -24.77 -11.39
N THR A 248 0.32 -24.53 -10.32
CA THR A 248 -0.88 -25.30 -9.98
C THR A 248 -2.10 -24.39 -9.84
N PHE A 249 -3.27 -25.02 -9.87
CA PHE A 249 -4.55 -24.36 -9.64
C PHE A 249 -5.10 -24.78 -8.27
N ASP A 250 -5.38 -23.82 -7.40
CA ASP A 250 -5.97 -24.05 -6.08
C ASP A 250 -7.13 -23.07 -5.86
N ASN A 251 -8.37 -23.57 -5.84
CA ASN A 251 -9.58 -22.78 -5.55
C ASN A 251 -9.66 -21.45 -6.35
N ASP A 252 -9.65 -21.53 -7.67
CA ASP A 252 -9.65 -20.37 -8.60
C ASP A 252 -8.42 -19.46 -8.49
N THR A 253 -7.36 -19.91 -7.82
CA THR A 253 -6.10 -19.17 -7.69
C THR A 253 -4.98 -19.92 -8.40
N LEU A 254 -4.26 -19.20 -9.27
CA LEU A 254 -3.03 -19.72 -9.88
C LEU A 254 -1.88 -19.62 -8.87
N VAL A 255 -1.27 -20.75 -8.49
CA VAL A 255 -0.13 -20.77 -7.57
C VAL A 255 1.17 -20.95 -8.35
N ILE A 256 1.99 -19.89 -8.35
CA ILE A 256 3.28 -19.82 -9.04
C ILE A 256 4.41 -19.93 -8.00
N PRO A 257 5.11 -21.07 -7.92
CA PRO A 257 6.23 -21.23 -7.02
C PRO A 257 7.46 -20.48 -7.53
N LEU A 258 7.89 -19.41 -6.88
CA LEU A 258 9.09 -18.68 -7.26
C LEU A 258 10.33 -19.26 -6.55
N PRO A 259 11.30 -19.82 -7.29
CA PRO A 259 12.50 -20.37 -6.68
C PRO A 259 13.35 -19.22 -6.15
N SER A 260 13.83 -19.32 -4.92
CA SER A 260 14.61 -18.26 -4.27
C SER A 260 15.79 -18.82 -3.49
N LYS A 261 16.98 -18.27 -3.76
CA LYS A 261 18.19 -18.53 -2.95
C LYS A 261 18.34 -17.60 -1.75
N PHE A 262 17.43 -16.65 -1.59
CA PHE A 262 17.51 -15.62 -0.56
C PHE A 262 16.59 -15.90 0.64
N HIS A 263 15.49 -16.61 0.40
CA HIS A 263 14.51 -16.92 1.43
C HIS A 263 14.92 -18.17 2.21
N THR A 264 14.83 -18.10 3.54
CA THR A 264 15.09 -19.23 4.45
C THR A 264 13.86 -20.09 4.73
N GLY A 265 12.69 -19.64 4.29
CA GLY A 265 11.41 -20.33 4.43
C GLY A 265 10.38 -19.74 3.46
N PRO A 266 9.24 -20.41 3.25
CA PRO A 266 8.24 -19.96 2.29
C PRO A 266 7.65 -18.61 2.70
N PHE A 267 7.53 -17.70 1.73
CA PHE A 267 6.81 -16.45 1.87
C PHE A 267 5.97 -16.21 0.61
N TYR A 268 4.73 -15.75 0.74
CA TYR A 268 3.87 -15.56 -0.42
C TYR A 268 3.20 -14.19 -0.51
N PHE A 269 2.95 -13.78 -1.75
CA PHE A 269 2.01 -12.73 -2.10
C PHE A 269 0.84 -13.35 -2.86
N GLU A 270 -0.38 -13.03 -2.47
CA GLU A 270 -1.59 -13.46 -3.16
C GLU A 270 -2.38 -12.24 -3.60
N TYR A 271 -2.64 -12.12 -4.90
CA TYR A 271 -3.40 -11.05 -5.51
C TYR A 271 -4.79 -11.56 -5.83
N TYR A 272 -5.83 -10.95 -5.26
CA TYR A 272 -7.17 -11.56 -5.23
C TYR A 272 -8.33 -10.56 -5.37
N GLU A 273 -9.52 -11.11 -5.64
CA GLU A 273 -10.82 -10.43 -5.64
C GLU A 273 -11.25 -10.09 -4.19
N GLY A 274 -10.70 -8.99 -3.64
CA GLY A 274 -10.99 -8.58 -2.27
C GLY A 274 -11.01 -7.08 -2.05
N ALA A 275 -11.36 -6.68 -0.83
CA ALA A 275 -11.43 -5.27 -0.42
C ALA A 275 -10.28 -4.85 0.53
N ASP A 276 -9.79 -5.78 1.35
CA ASP A 276 -8.82 -5.51 2.40
C ASP A 276 -7.52 -6.30 2.19
N ILE A 277 -6.41 -5.75 2.67
CA ILE A 277 -5.16 -6.51 2.77
C ILE A 277 -5.28 -7.50 3.92
N VAL A 278 -4.97 -8.77 3.68
CA VAL A 278 -4.99 -9.83 4.68
C VAL A 278 -3.57 -10.29 4.96
N ILE A 279 -3.20 -10.37 6.23
CA ILE A 279 -1.85 -10.78 6.64
C ILE A 279 -1.94 -12.17 7.25
N ASP A 280 -1.26 -13.13 6.62
CA ASP A 280 -1.17 -14.49 7.14
C ASP A 280 0.01 -14.60 8.10
N PHE A 281 -0.33 -14.83 9.37
CA PHE A 281 0.62 -14.86 10.46
C PHE A 281 0.76 -16.25 11.07
N ASP A 282 1.99 -16.79 11.06
CA ASP A 282 2.34 -17.98 11.80
C ASP A 282 2.44 -17.68 13.30
N LYS A 283 1.42 -18.08 14.06
CA LYS A 283 1.44 -17.93 15.52
C LYS A 283 2.55 -18.73 16.22
N LYS A 284 2.94 -19.89 15.66
CA LYS A 284 3.96 -20.77 16.25
C LYS A 284 5.36 -20.27 15.94
N ALA A 285 5.66 -20.02 14.67
CA ALA A 285 6.96 -19.51 14.23
C ALA A 285 7.14 -18.00 14.52
N LYS A 286 6.05 -17.29 14.81
CA LYS A 286 6.02 -15.84 15.08
C LYS A 286 6.51 -15.01 13.89
N VAL A 287 6.15 -15.42 12.68
CA VAL A 287 6.54 -14.78 11.41
C VAL A 287 5.32 -14.54 10.53
N ILE A 288 5.40 -13.55 9.65
CA ILE A 288 4.43 -13.38 8.56
C ILE A 288 4.79 -14.39 7.48
N ARG A 289 3.84 -15.26 7.11
CA ARG A 289 4.01 -16.26 6.04
C ARG A 289 3.63 -15.72 4.67
N GLY A 290 2.74 -14.73 4.64
CA GLY A 290 2.36 -14.10 3.39
C GLY A 290 1.33 -13.00 3.55
N ILE A 291 1.02 -12.37 2.43
CA ILE A 291 0.16 -11.20 2.35
C ILE A 291 -0.77 -11.37 1.17
N LYS A 292 -2.07 -11.22 1.42
CA LYS A 292 -3.09 -11.14 0.36
C LYS A 292 -3.40 -9.67 0.08
N ILE A 293 -3.29 -9.27 -1.18
CA ILE A 293 -3.43 -7.90 -1.67
C ILE A 293 -4.57 -7.87 -2.70
N PRO A 294 -5.60 -7.04 -2.49
CA PRO A 294 -6.59 -6.77 -3.53
C PRO A 294 -5.96 -6.32 -4.85
N LEU A 295 -6.35 -6.93 -5.98
CA LEU A 295 -5.84 -6.57 -7.31
C LEU A 295 -5.99 -5.07 -7.58
N GLY A 296 -7.13 -4.47 -7.22
CA GLY A 296 -7.35 -3.04 -7.38
C GLY A 296 -6.42 -2.15 -6.55
N LYS A 297 -5.94 -2.61 -5.39
CA LYS A 297 -4.92 -1.88 -4.60
C LYS A 297 -3.53 -2.03 -5.20
N ALA A 298 -3.21 -3.19 -5.76
CA ALA A 298 -1.94 -3.44 -6.45
C ALA A 298 -1.80 -2.71 -7.79
N SER A 299 -2.91 -2.25 -8.37
CA SER A 299 -2.90 -1.66 -9.72
C SER A 299 -3.61 -0.31 -9.80
N SER A 300 -3.72 0.41 -8.68
CA SER A 300 -4.20 1.79 -8.69
C SER A 300 -3.64 2.66 -7.55
N THR A 301 -3.48 3.95 -7.83
CA THR A 301 -2.97 4.95 -6.86
C THR A 301 -3.63 6.32 -7.07
N VAL A 302 -3.34 7.24 -6.16
CA VAL A 302 -3.72 8.65 -6.24
C VAL A 302 -2.46 9.52 -6.27
N TYR A 303 -2.35 10.35 -7.30
CA TYR A 303 -1.33 11.39 -7.40
C TYR A 303 -1.90 12.74 -7.00
N LEU A 304 -1.38 13.33 -5.92
CA LEU A 304 -1.77 14.67 -5.50
C LEU A 304 -0.87 15.71 -6.19
N VAL A 305 -1.48 16.68 -6.87
CA VAL A 305 -0.80 17.85 -7.45
C VAL A 305 -1.15 19.06 -6.59
N GLY A 306 -0.27 19.32 -5.62
CA GLY A 306 -0.48 20.34 -4.60
C GLY A 306 -1.71 20.05 -3.74
N SER A 307 -2.45 21.10 -3.39
CA SER A 307 -3.66 21.03 -2.56
C SER A 307 -4.97 21.15 -3.34
N ARG A 308 -4.90 21.09 -4.67
CA ARG A 308 -6.03 21.43 -5.55
C ARG A 308 -6.43 20.33 -6.51
N GLU A 309 -5.52 19.46 -6.91
CA GLU A 309 -5.80 18.44 -7.92
C GLU A 309 -5.29 17.07 -7.48
N ALA A 310 -6.02 16.04 -7.89
CA ALA A 310 -5.66 14.65 -7.71
C ALA A 310 -5.90 13.87 -9.01
N TYR A 311 -5.01 12.95 -9.31
CA TYR A 311 -5.15 12.02 -10.43
C TYR A 311 -5.36 10.62 -9.87
N LEU A 312 -6.53 10.05 -10.12
CA LEU A 312 -6.82 8.65 -9.82
C LEU A 312 -6.34 7.82 -11.01
N VAL A 313 -5.34 6.98 -10.79
CA VAL A 313 -4.62 6.26 -11.86
C VAL A 313 -4.76 4.76 -11.67
N TYR A 314 -4.98 4.02 -12.76
CA TYR A 314 -4.98 2.56 -12.77
C TYR A 314 -4.44 1.94 -14.07
N VAL A 315 -4.09 0.66 -14.00
CA VAL A 315 -3.59 -0.14 -15.13
C VAL A 315 -4.76 -0.59 -16.01
N ASP A 316 -4.70 -0.30 -17.31
CA ASP A 316 -5.77 -0.68 -18.23
C ASP A 316 -5.64 -2.15 -18.67
N ALA A 317 -6.63 -2.97 -18.30
CA ALA A 317 -6.71 -4.40 -18.60
C ALA A 317 -7.62 -4.74 -19.79
N GLY A 318 -8.05 -3.75 -20.57
CA GLY A 318 -8.85 -3.94 -21.79
C GLY A 318 -10.37 -3.98 -21.58
N PHE A 319 -10.85 -3.74 -20.36
CA PHE A 319 -12.27 -3.51 -20.11
C PHE A 319 -12.65 -2.03 -20.33
N GLU A 320 -13.95 -1.74 -20.48
CA GLU A 320 -14.44 -0.37 -20.66
C GLU A 320 -14.05 0.55 -19.48
N PRO A 321 -13.54 1.77 -19.73
CA PRO A 321 -13.12 2.66 -18.65
C PRO A 321 -14.22 2.92 -17.63
N LEU A 322 -13.90 2.76 -16.34
CA LEU A 322 -14.88 2.91 -15.26
C LEU A 322 -15.38 4.34 -15.15
N HIS A 323 -16.68 4.58 -15.29
CA HIS A 323 -17.19 5.95 -15.23
C HIS A 323 -17.23 6.47 -13.79
N LEU A 324 -16.73 7.69 -13.56
CA LEU A 324 -16.72 8.31 -12.21
C LEU A 324 -18.13 8.37 -11.59
N GLN A 325 -19.15 8.52 -12.43
CA GLN A 325 -20.54 8.51 -12.01
C GLN A 325 -20.96 7.18 -11.38
N GLU A 326 -20.65 6.06 -12.04
CA GLU A 326 -20.94 4.70 -11.57
C GLU A 326 -20.21 4.42 -10.25
N ILE A 327 -18.93 4.81 -10.17
CA ILE A 327 -18.13 4.66 -8.94
C ILE A 327 -18.77 5.41 -7.77
N ILE A 328 -19.25 6.65 -8.00
CA ILE A 328 -19.90 7.44 -6.96
C ILE A 328 -21.27 6.84 -6.62
N GLU A 329 -22.03 6.37 -7.60
CA GLU A 329 -23.34 5.74 -7.39
C GLU A 329 -23.21 4.49 -6.50
N GLU A 330 -22.30 3.58 -6.83
CA GLU A 330 -22.00 2.40 -6.02
C GLU A 330 -21.53 2.77 -4.61
N LEU A 331 -20.68 3.80 -4.48
CA LEU A 331 -20.26 4.32 -3.18
C LEU A 331 -21.47 4.79 -2.36
N LEU A 332 -22.40 5.53 -2.97
CA LEU A 332 -23.60 6.01 -2.28
C LEU A 332 -24.51 4.85 -1.88
N ASP A 333 -24.63 3.82 -2.71
CA ASP A 333 -25.41 2.63 -2.38
C ASP A 333 -24.78 1.82 -1.26
N TYR A 334 -23.45 1.64 -1.29
CA TYR A 334 -22.71 1.03 -0.19
C TYR A 334 -22.94 1.81 1.12
N LEU A 335 -22.76 3.13 1.10
CA LEU A 335 -22.99 3.99 2.26
C LEU A 335 -24.46 3.91 2.73
N ARG A 336 -25.42 4.01 1.82
CA ARG A 336 -26.87 3.93 2.11
C ARG A 336 -27.24 2.59 2.73
N SER A 337 -26.68 1.48 2.25
CA SER A 337 -26.92 0.13 2.77
C SER A 337 -26.48 0.01 4.23
N SER A 338 -25.39 0.68 4.60
CA SER A 338 -24.84 0.66 5.96
C SER A 338 -25.71 1.44 6.96
N LEU A 339 -26.58 2.37 6.53
CA LEU A 339 -27.41 3.22 7.40
C LEU A 339 -28.61 2.46 8.01
N SER A 340 -29.16 2.99 9.12
CA SER A 340 -30.43 2.47 9.68
C SER A 340 -31.59 2.70 8.72
N GLU A 341 -32.63 1.86 8.78
CA GLU A 341 -33.77 1.90 7.86
C GLU A 341 -34.40 3.30 7.73
N LYS A 342 -34.59 3.99 8.86
CA LYS A 342 -35.12 5.37 8.90
C LYS A 342 -34.23 6.37 8.15
N LYS A 343 -32.90 6.25 8.28
CA LYS A 343 -31.94 7.14 7.58
C LYS A 343 -31.81 6.75 6.11
N ARG A 344 -31.85 5.45 5.80
CA ARG A 344 -31.71 4.91 4.45
C ARG A 344 -32.69 5.55 3.44
N LYS A 345 -33.95 5.73 3.84
CA LYS A 345 -35.01 6.32 2.99
C LYS A 345 -34.83 7.81 2.69
N ALA A 346 -34.02 8.53 3.47
CA ALA A 346 -33.82 9.98 3.34
C ALA A 346 -32.39 10.37 2.98
N ALA A 347 -31.45 9.41 2.98
CA ALA A 347 -30.06 9.68 2.68
C ALA A 347 -29.85 9.91 1.18
N PHE A 348 -29.21 11.03 0.85
CA PHE A 348 -28.79 11.40 -0.50
C PHE A 348 -29.95 11.61 -1.51
N THR A 349 -31.21 11.73 -1.05
CA THR A 349 -32.41 11.84 -1.91
C THR A 349 -32.54 13.19 -2.66
N GLY A 350 -31.48 13.99 -2.70
CA GLY A 350 -31.42 15.27 -3.42
C GLY A 350 -30.02 15.57 -3.96
N ILE A 351 -29.20 14.53 -4.13
CA ILE A 351 -27.89 14.61 -4.76
C ILE A 351 -28.04 14.31 -6.24
N GLU A 352 -27.77 15.30 -7.09
CA GLU A 352 -27.69 15.14 -8.54
C GLU A 352 -26.28 14.69 -8.92
N LEU A 353 -26.10 13.42 -9.29
CA LEU A 353 -24.78 12.83 -9.53
C LEU A 353 -24.01 13.54 -10.65
N ASP A 354 -24.65 13.87 -11.77
CA ASP A 354 -24.02 14.59 -12.88
C ASP A 354 -23.38 15.91 -12.41
N LYS A 355 -24.08 16.65 -11.53
CA LYS A 355 -23.55 17.88 -10.93
C LYS A 355 -22.36 17.62 -10.01
N VAL A 356 -22.38 16.52 -9.25
CA VAL A 356 -21.24 16.11 -8.40
C VAL A 356 -20.03 15.76 -9.26
N VAL A 357 -20.22 14.98 -10.31
CA VAL A 357 -19.18 14.59 -11.27
C VAL A 357 -18.59 15.82 -11.96
N ASN A 358 -19.43 16.71 -12.48
CA ASN A 358 -18.99 17.97 -13.08
C ASN A 358 -18.26 18.86 -12.07
N SER A 359 -18.72 18.89 -10.81
CA SER A 359 -18.06 19.63 -9.73
C SER A 359 -16.68 19.07 -9.40
N LEU A 360 -16.53 17.74 -9.38
CA LEU A 360 -15.26 17.07 -9.10
C LEU A 360 -14.29 17.15 -10.28
N THR A 361 -14.78 17.13 -11.52
CA THR A 361 -13.94 17.19 -12.73
C THR A 361 -13.62 18.62 -13.18
N GLY A 362 -14.23 19.63 -12.55
CA GLY A 362 -14.01 21.05 -12.85
C GLY A 362 -14.84 21.59 -14.03
N HIS A 363 -15.82 20.82 -14.52
CA HIS A 363 -16.75 21.24 -15.58
C HIS A 363 -17.98 21.98 -15.05
N PHE A 364 -18.18 22.03 -13.73
CA PHE A 364 -19.28 22.77 -13.11
C PHE A 364 -19.00 24.28 -13.11
N SER A 365 -19.87 25.06 -13.74
CA SER A 365 -19.76 26.52 -13.84
C SER A 365 -20.82 27.24 -13.01
N SER A 366 -20.41 28.29 -12.28
CA SER A 366 -21.28 29.19 -11.53
C SER A 366 -20.54 30.51 -11.30
N ASP A 367 -21.29 31.61 -11.17
CA ASP A 367 -20.79 32.93 -10.80
C ASP A 367 -20.50 33.06 -9.29
N ARG A 368 -20.96 32.07 -8.49
CA ARG A 368 -20.80 32.03 -7.04
C ARG A 368 -19.74 31.04 -6.61
N ALA A 369 -18.90 31.44 -5.66
CA ALA A 369 -17.89 30.58 -5.06
C ALA A 369 -18.45 29.76 -3.89
N CYS A 370 -18.08 28.48 -3.82
CA CYS A 370 -18.40 27.57 -2.75
C CYS A 370 -17.74 28.02 -1.44
N LEU A 371 -18.54 28.17 -0.38
CA LEU A 371 -18.06 28.60 0.94
C LEU A 371 -17.04 27.65 1.57
N PHE A 372 -16.98 26.38 1.15
CA PHE A 372 -16.08 25.37 1.72
C PHE A 372 -14.73 25.25 1.00
N CYS A 373 -14.69 25.51 -0.31
CA CYS A 373 -13.52 25.18 -1.13
C CYS A 373 -13.16 26.23 -2.19
N GLY A 374 -13.99 27.26 -2.38
CA GLY A 374 -13.78 28.31 -3.39
C GLY A 374 -14.19 27.94 -4.82
N GLU A 375 -14.44 26.66 -5.12
CA GLU A 375 -14.91 26.21 -6.44
C GLU A 375 -16.32 26.69 -6.77
N PRO A 376 -16.74 26.73 -8.05
CA PRO A 376 -18.09 27.19 -8.41
C PRO A 376 -19.19 26.42 -7.69
N GLY A 377 -20.22 27.11 -7.16
CA GLY A 377 -21.26 26.50 -6.33
C GLY A 377 -22.67 27.04 -6.56
N GLU A 378 -23.67 26.33 -6.03
CA GLU A 378 -25.07 26.69 -6.15
C GLU A 378 -25.59 27.40 -4.90
N PRO A 379 -26.52 28.35 -5.02
CA PRO A 379 -27.13 29.01 -3.87
C PRO A 379 -27.81 28.01 -2.94
N ILE A 380 -27.63 28.18 -1.64
CA ILE A 380 -28.34 27.38 -0.63
C ILE A 380 -29.80 27.86 -0.59
N THR A 381 -30.74 26.98 -0.92
CA THR A 381 -32.18 27.32 -0.83
C THR A 381 -32.69 27.25 0.61
N ASP A 382 -33.81 27.92 0.91
CA ASP A 382 -34.44 27.87 2.25
C ASP A 382 -34.85 26.45 2.67
N ARG A 383 -35.09 25.55 1.71
CA ARG A 383 -35.36 24.12 1.97
C ARG A 383 -34.11 23.37 2.45
N ASP A 384 -32.94 23.69 1.89
CA ASP A 384 -31.64 23.12 2.29
C ASP A 384 -31.18 23.67 3.66
N SER A 385 -31.49 24.94 3.95
CA SER A 385 -31.20 25.60 5.23
C SER A 385 -32.10 25.07 6.37
N THR A 386 -33.37 24.77 6.09
CA THR A 386 -34.34 24.27 7.08
C THR A 386 -34.31 22.75 7.32
N LYS A 387 -33.61 21.95 6.51
CA LYS A 387 -33.53 20.48 6.71
C LYS A 387 -32.14 19.89 6.94
N SER A 388 -31.04 20.46 6.42
CA SER A 388 -29.80 19.68 6.29
C SER A 388 -28.52 20.43 6.65
N ILE A 389 -28.24 21.60 6.06
CA ILE A 389 -26.83 22.06 6.00
C ILE A 389 -26.45 23.07 7.07
N LEU A 390 -27.36 23.97 7.46
CA LEU A 390 -27.06 25.11 8.33
C LEU A 390 -27.81 25.08 9.68
N LYS A 391 -28.82 24.20 9.83
CA LYS A 391 -29.76 24.28 10.96
C LYS A 391 -29.15 23.90 12.32
N ASN A 392 -28.04 23.17 12.34
CA ASN A 392 -27.40 22.72 13.57
C ASN A 392 -25.87 22.85 13.49
N LYS A 393 -25.31 23.83 14.21
CA LYS A 393 -23.88 23.91 14.59
C LYS A 393 -22.85 24.25 13.50
N PHE A 394 -23.04 25.31 12.72
CA PHE A 394 -21.87 26.04 12.19
C PHE A 394 -21.47 27.12 13.19
N THR A 395 -20.45 26.83 14.00
CA THR A 395 -19.79 27.79 14.90
C THR A 395 -18.62 28.51 14.24
N ASP A 396 -18.36 28.28 12.94
CA ASP A 396 -17.35 29.04 12.22
C ASP A 396 -17.89 30.42 11.86
N THR A 397 -17.35 31.44 12.52
CA THR A 397 -17.66 32.87 12.40
C THR A 397 -17.58 33.38 10.95
N TRP A 398 -16.83 32.69 10.07
CA TRP A 398 -16.73 33.01 8.64
C TRP A 398 -18.03 32.81 7.85
N SER A 399 -18.88 31.87 8.26
CA SER A 399 -20.17 31.60 7.60
C SER A 399 -21.24 32.68 7.87
N PHE A 400 -20.97 33.60 8.79
CA PHE A 400 -21.84 34.73 9.13
C PHE A 400 -21.55 35.99 8.30
N LEU A 401 -20.42 36.03 7.57
CA LEU A 401 -19.92 37.25 6.93
C LEU A 401 -20.15 37.31 5.40
N SER A 402 -20.64 36.26 4.74
CA SER A 402 -20.94 36.27 3.30
C SER A 402 -22.44 36.38 3.01
N TYR A 403 -22.81 37.38 2.20
CA TYR A 403 -24.19 37.75 1.85
C TYR A 403 -24.85 36.77 0.86
N GLU A 404 -24.08 35.98 0.12
CA GLU A 404 -24.59 34.94 -0.78
C GLU A 404 -23.91 33.59 -0.47
N LYS A 405 -24.64 32.71 0.22
CA LYS A 405 -24.11 31.39 0.59
C LYS A 405 -24.31 30.43 -0.57
N ALA A 406 -23.22 30.03 -1.22
CA ALA A 406 -23.22 28.97 -2.22
C ALA A 406 -22.35 27.78 -1.78
N ILE A 407 -22.76 26.58 -2.19
CA ILE A 407 -22.03 25.33 -1.93
C ILE A 407 -21.93 24.56 -3.25
N CYS A 408 -20.73 24.11 -3.61
CA CYS A 408 -20.56 23.24 -4.77
C CYS A 408 -21.15 21.84 -4.51
N PRO A 409 -21.71 21.17 -5.53
CA PRO A 409 -22.30 19.84 -5.41
C PRO A 409 -21.41 18.82 -4.69
N ALA A 410 -20.10 18.80 -4.98
CA ALA A 410 -19.16 17.91 -4.31
C ALA A 410 -19.07 18.17 -2.79
N CYS A 411 -18.94 19.43 -2.36
CA CYS A 411 -18.90 19.73 -0.93
C CYS A 411 -20.25 19.48 -0.24
N LYS A 412 -21.38 19.68 -0.95
CA LYS A 412 -22.72 19.32 -0.44
C LYS A 412 -22.78 17.83 -0.13
N LEU A 413 -22.34 16.97 -1.08
CA LEU A 413 -22.31 15.53 -0.86
C LEU A 413 -21.39 15.13 0.30
N GLY A 414 -20.15 15.65 0.33
CA GLY A 414 -19.22 15.35 1.42
C GLY A 414 -19.77 15.72 2.79
N PHE A 415 -20.47 16.85 2.88
CA PHE A 415 -21.17 17.28 4.09
C PHE A 415 -22.33 16.34 4.45
N GLU A 416 -23.17 15.94 3.50
CA GLU A 416 -24.28 15.02 3.76
C GLU A 416 -23.80 13.64 4.24
N ILE A 417 -22.69 13.14 3.69
CA ILE A 417 -22.05 11.90 4.17
C ILE A 417 -21.60 12.11 5.62
N GLU A 418 -20.87 13.20 5.93
CA GLU A 418 -20.47 13.50 7.30
C GLU A 418 -21.67 13.50 8.27
N GLU A 419 -22.76 14.18 7.93
CA GLU A 419 -23.94 14.28 8.81
C GLU A 419 -24.61 12.92 9.04
N ASN A 420 -24.78 12.13 7.99
CA ASN A 420 -25.44 10.84 8.09
C ASN A 420 -24.66 9.85 8.97
N PHE A 421 -23.33 9.92 8.89
CA PHE A 421 -22.42 9.04 9.62
C PHE A 421 -21.91 9.64 10.93
N ARG A 422 -22.27 10.88 11.27
CA ARG A 422 -21.77 11.61 12.45
C ARG A 422 -21.81 10.81 13.76
N SER A 423 -22.90 10.06 13.98
CA SER A 423 -23.09 9.31 15.23
C SER A 423 -22.29 8.00 15.30
N ARG A 424 -21.98 7.40 14.15
CA ARG A 424 -21.26 6.12 14.05
C ARG A 424 -19.76 6.32 13.86
N GLY A 425 -19.43 7.43 13.21
CA GLY A 425 -18.12 7.81 12.76
C GLY A 425 -17.65 7.02 11.55
N LEU A 426 -16.98 7.72 10.64
CA LEU A 426 -16.31 7.13 9.49
C LEU A 426 -14.83 7.52 9.58
N ILE A 427 -13.97 6.53 9.75
CA ILE A 427 -12.52 6.73 9.73
C ILE A 427 -12.07 6.50 8.30
N GLN A 428 -11.65 7.58 7.63
CA GLN A 428 -11.16 7.52 6.27
C GLN A 428 -9.77 8.15 6.20
N TYR A 429 -8.89 7.50 5.47
CA TYR A 429 -7.51 7.93 5.27
C TYR A 429 -7.09 7.73 3.81
N LEU A 430 -6.12 8.53 3.39
CA LEU A 430 -5.35 8.28 2.18
C LEU A 430 -3.99 7.72 2.60
N VAL A 431 -3.59 6.62 1.97
CA VAL A 431 -2.27 6.05 2.16
C VAL A 431 -1.26 6.83 1.33
N HIS A 432 -0.07 7.04 1.88
CA HIS A 432 1.06 7.64 1.19
C HIS A 432 2.25 6.69 1.17
N GLU A 433 3.18 6.98 0.25
CA GLU A 433 4.45 6.29 0.14
C GLU A 433 5.16 6.23 1.49
N ALA A 434 5.57 5.04 1.93
CA ALA A 434 6.44 4.92 3.09
C ALA A 434 7.79 5.65 2.84
N ILE A 435 8.30 6.35 3.85
CA ILE A 435 9.64 6.96 3.78
C ILE A 435 10.67 5.86 4.05
N ILE A 436 11.64 5.70 3.15
CA ILE A 436 12.83 4.87 3.42
C ILE A 436 13.79 5.70 4.28
N GLU A 437 14.00 5.27 5.52
CA GLU A 437 14.92 5.95 6.45
C GLU A 437 16.33 5.33 6.41
N GLU A 438 16.43 4.02 6.23
CA GLU A 438 17.70 3.31 6.21
C GLU A 438 17.65 2.15 5.21
N THR A 439 18.72 2.03 4.42
CA THR A 439 18.94 0.93 3.47
C THR A 439 20.19 0.18 3.86
N LYS A 440 20.09 -1.15 3.93
CA LYS A 440 21.22 -2.05 4.17
C LYS A 440 21.30 -3.10 3.07
N LEU A 441 22.51 -3.41 2.65
CA LEU A 441 22.76 -4.49 1.71
C LEU A 441 23.06 -5.78 2.48
N LEU A 442 22.27 -6.82 2.23
CA LEU A 442 22.34 -8.12 2.89
C LEU A 442 23.35 -9.06 2.23
N ALA A 443 23.58 -8.89 0.93
CA ALA A 443 24.51 -9.71 0.16
C ALA A 443 25.46 -8.81 -0.62
N SER A 444 26.75 -9.12 -0.61
CA SER A 444 27.77 -8.37 -1.37
C SER A 444 27.63 -8.62 -2.88
N VAL A 445 26.59 -8.04 -3.49
CA VAL A 445 26.40 -7.99 -4.93
C VAL A 445 27.09 -6.73 -5.48
N PRO A 446 28.10 -6.83 -6.35
CA PRO A 446 28.90 -5.69 -6.82
C PRO A 446 28.08 -4.53 -7.41
N ILE A 447 27.01 -4.82 -8.16
CA ILE A 447 26.15 -3.79 -8.79
C ILE A 447 25.39 -2.97 -7.73
N PHE A 448 25.11 -3.55 -6.57
CA PHE A 448 24.23 -2.99 -5.55
C PHE A 448 24.96 -2.23 -4.43
N LYS A 449 26.28 -2.05 -4.53
CA LYS A 449 27.15 -1.50 -3.46
C LYS A 449 27.06 0.01 -3.25
N GLN A 450 26.55 0.80 -4.19
CA GLN A 450 26.72 2.26 -4.17
C GLN A 450 25.49 3.13 -4.49
N GLN A 451 24.28 2.57 -4.61
CA GLN A 451 23.22 3.32 -5.30
C GLN A 451 22.01 3.67 -4.42
N THR A 452 21.53 4.90 -4.63
CA THR A 452 20.21 5.40 -4.27
C THR A 452 19.15 4.72 -5.14
N PHE A 453 17.95 4.49 -4.62
CA PHE A 453 16.84 3.94 -5.41
C PHE A 453 16.26 4.97 -6.38
N VAL A 454 15.71 4.50 -7.50
CA VAL A 454 14.87 5.30 -8.39
C VAL A 454 13.41 5.23 -7.94
N LYS A 455 12.70 6.36 -8.04
CA LYS A 455 11.25 6.44 -7.82
C LYS A 455 10.50 6.37 -9.13
N SER A 456 9.40 5.65 -9.15
CA SER A 456 8.58 5.37 -10.32
C SER A 456 7.11 5.13 -9.92
N ILE A 457 6.13 5.07 -10.85
CA ILE A 457 4.72 4.83 -10.45
C ILE A 457 4.55 3.49 -9.73
N SER A 458 5.18 2.40 -10.19
CA SER A 458 5.13 1.13 -9.46
C SER A 458 5.81 1.24 -8.10
N SER A 459 6.97 1.90 -7.99
CA SER A 459 7.58 2.16 -6.69
C SER A 459 6.67 2.97 -5.76
N LYS A 460 5.87 3.90 -6.28
CA LYS A 460 4.86 4.62 -5.50
C LYS A 460 3.79 3.68 -4.98
N ILE A 461 3.14 2.92 -5.87
CA ILE A 461 2.08 1.96 -5.49
C ILE A 461 2.63 0.98 -4.45
N TRP A 462 3.82 0.45 -4.70
CA TRP A 462 4.51 -0.46 -3.78
C TRP A 462 4.76 0.16 -2.40
N LEU A 463 5.29 1.38 -2.34
CA LEU A 463 5.51 2.10 -1.08
C LEU A 463 4.21 2.43 -0.35
N GLU A 464 3.13 2.71 -1.08
CA GLU A 464 1.79 2.89 -0.52
C GLU A 464 1.25 1.57 0.03
N LEU A 465 1.39 0.47 -0.71
CA LEU A 465 1.03 -0.87 -0.24
C LEU A 465 1.78 -1.23 1.04
N ILE A 466 3.08 -0.93 1.14
CA ILE A 466 3.84 -1.17 2.37
C ILE A 466 3.25 -0.38 3.56
N SER A 467 2.90 0.89 3.36
CA SER A 467 2.19 1.67 4.38
C SER A 467 0.86 1.00 4.74
N ASP A 468 0.05 0.60 3.76
CA ASP A 468 -1.27 -0.02 4.01
C ASP A 468 -1.15 -1.40 4.69
N ILE A 469 -0.12 -2.19 4.38
CA ILE A 469 0.22 -3.44 5.08
C ILE A 469 0.49 -3.15 6.56
N TYR A 470 1.29 -2.12 6.85
CA TYR A 470 1.56 -1.71 8.23
C TYR A 470 0.27 -1.36 8.97
N TYR A 471 -0.62 -0.58 8.35
CA TYR A 471 -1.89 -0.21 8.98
C TYR A 471 -2.88 -1.38 9.07
N SER A 472 -2.81 -2.35 8.15
CA SER A 472 -3.65 -3.55 8.16
C SER A 472 -3.29 -4.50 9.32
N LEU A 473 -2.04 -4.48 9.82
CA LEU A 473 -1.67 -5.17 11.06
C LEU A 473 -2.52 -4.72 12.27
N HIS A 474 -3.10 -3.53 12.23
CA HIS A 474 -3.96 -3.03 13.30
C HIS A 474 -5.34 -3.70 13.29
N LYS A 475 -5.91 -3.96 12.10
CA LYS A 475 -7.22 -4.63 11.95
C LYS A 475 -7.15 -6.08 12.47
N GLU A 476 -6.03 -6.76 12.24
CA GLU A 476 -5.80 -8.15 12.65
C GLU A 476 -5.37 -8.31 14.12
N GLN A 477 -5.16 -7.20 14.84
CA GLN A 477 -4.63 -7.21 16.21
C GLN A 477 -5.55 -7.92 17.21
N ASP A 478 -6.88 -7.91 17.01
CA ASP A 478 -7.82 -8.61 17.88
C ASP A 478 -7.57 -10.13 17.91
N LYS A 479 -6.86 -10.69 16.91
CA LYS A 479 -6.49 -12.11 16.83
C LYS A 479 -5.10 -12.42 17.41
N MET A 480 -4.30 -11.39 17.76
CA MET A 480 -2.92 -11.53 18.25
C MET A 480 -2.84 -11.29 19.77
N ASN A 481 -2.52 -12.33 20.55
CA ASN A 481 -2.52 -12.26 22.02
C ASN A 481 -1.53 -11.21 22.60
N LYS A 482 -1.96 -10.57 23.70
CA LYS A 482 -1.39 -9.36 24.33
C LYS A 482 0.03 -9.45 24.94
N LYS A 483 0.78 -10.55 24.77
CA LYS A 483 2.07 -10.78 25.48
C LYS A 483 3.29 -10.94 24.55
N ASN A 484 3.20 -10.47 23.32
CA ASN A 484 4.17 -10.79 22.29
C ASN A 484 5.17 -9.64 22.07
N THR A 485 6.39 -9.78 22.61
CA THR A 485 7.50 -8.83 22.42
C THR A 485 7.88 -8.62 20.96
N TRP A 486 7.64 -9.62 20.09
CA TRP A 486 7.88 -9.51 18.65
C TRP A 486 6.94 -8.51 17.95
N LEU A 487 5.74 -8.24 18.49
CA LEU A 487 4.84 -7.20 17.96
C LEU A 487 5.46 -5.82 18.05
N ALA A 488 6.20 -5.54 19.13
CA ALA A 488 6.89 -4.26 19.27
C ALA A 488 7.88 -4.02 18.13
N LYS A 489 8.49 -5.08 17.60
CA LYS A 489 9.43 -4.99 16.48
C LYS A 489 8.74 -4.52 15.20
N PHE A 490 7.59 -5.11 14.84
CA PHE A 490 6.82 -4.68 13.67
C PHE A 490 6.33 -3.23 13.75
N TYR A 491 5.94 -2.78 14.95
CA TYR A 491 5.35 -1.46 15.13
C TYR A 491 6.38 -0.35 15.30
N LEU A 492 7.48 -0.62 16.00
CA LEU A 492 8.50 0.37 16.35
C LEU A 492 9.69 0.38 15.40
N ASP A 493 9.96 -0.72 14.69
CA ASP A 493 11.03 -0.84 13.70
C ASP A 493 10.54 -1.61 12.46
N PRO A 494 9.51 -1.10 11.74
CA PRO A 494 9.01 -1.75 10.55
C PRO A 494 10.11 -1.84 9.49
N ALA A 495 10.40 -3.08 9.08
CA ALA A 495 11.42 -3.40 8.11
C ALA A 495 10.82 -4.23 6.97
N VAL A 496 11.31 -4.00 5.76
CA VAL A 496 10.96 -4.72 4.54
C VAL A 496 12.24 -5.29 3.95
N ILE A 497 12.19 -6.52 3.46
CA ILE A 497 13.28 -7.10 2.68
C ILE A 497 12.86 -7.14 1.23
N VAL A 498 13.62 -6.48 0.37
CA VAL A 498 13.54 -6.62 -1.08
C VAL A 498 14.93 -7.02 -1.52
N TYR A 499 15.20 -8.33 -1.60
CA TYR A 499 16.55 -8.85 -1.74
C TYR A 499 17.27 -8.24 -2.95
N PRO A 500 18.53 -7.81 -2.77
CA PRO A 500 19.40 -8.06 -1.61
C PRO A 500 19.34 -6.97 -0.51
N TYR A 501 18.33 -6.11 -0.48
CA TYR A 501 18.23 -5.00 0.46
C TYR A 501 17.32 -5.29 1.65
N ALA A 502 17.74 -4.85 2.84
CA ALA A 502 16.87 -4.62 3.98
C ALA A 502 16.62 -3.12 4.12
N LEU A 503 15.34 -2.75 4.11
CA LEU A 503 14.87 -1.39 4.16
C LEU A 503 14.15 -1.20 5.48
N ARG A 504 14.48 -0.12 6.18
CA ARG A 504 13.65 0.32 7.30
C ARG A 504 12.86 1.55 6.89
N ILE A 505 11.59 1.50 7.21
CA ILE A 505 10.61 2.43 6.67
C ILE A 505 9.88 3.22 7.76
N ILE A 506 9.24 4.30 7.36
CA ILE A 506 8.27 5.04 8.15
C ILE A 506 6.95 5.05 7.36
N PRO A 507 5.92 4.33 7.81
CA PRO A 507 4.63 4.29 7.12
C PRO A 507 3.93 5.65 7.21
N GLN A 508 3.15 5.99 6.17
CA GLN A 508 2.53 7.31 6.06
C GLN A 508 1.06 7.24 5.65
N ILE A 509 0.23 8.03 6.32
CA ILE A 509 -1.16 8.30 5.93
C ILE A 509 -1.51 9.78 6.11
N SER A 510 -2.56 10.21 5.42
CA SER A 510 -3.30 11.44 5.71
C SER A 510 -4.70 11.07 6.18
N LEU A 511 -5.01 11.41 7.43
CA LEU A 511 -6.35 11.21 7.98
C LEU A 511 -7.26 12.31 7.43
N VAL A 512 -8.29 11.93 6.67
CA VAL A 512 -9.25 12.90 6.09
C VAL A 512 -10.57 12.93 6.86
N SER A 513 -10.85 11.90 7.67
CA SER A 513 -11.94 11.93 8.64
C SER A 513 -11.65 11.07 9.87
N SER A 514 -12.05 11.56 11.06
CA SER A 514 -11.88 10.84 12.33
C SER A 514 -13.04 11.04 13.32
N ARG A 515 -13.20 10.08 14.24
CA ARG A 515 -14.26 10.04 15.25
C ARG A 515 -13.90 10.88 16.48
N TYR A 516 -14.69 11.92 16.78
CA TYR A 516 -14.92 12.38 18.16
C TYR A 516 -16.40 12.77 18.38
N PRO A 517 -17.00 12.41 19.53
CA PRO A 517 -18.37 12.81 19.88
C PRO A 517 -18.63 14.33 19.89
N GLN A 518 -17.59 15.16 19.96
CA GLN A 518 -17.69 16.62 20.09
C GLN A 518 -16.99 17.42 18.98
N LYS A 519 -16.23 16.79 18.07
CA LYS A 519 -15.49 17.49 17.00
C LYS A 519 -16.02 17.02 15.63
N LYS A 520 -16.18 17.96 14.69
CA LYS A 520 -16.63 17.67 13.31
C LYS A 520 -15.61 16.78 12.59
N PHE A 521 -16.08 15.83 11.78
CA PHE A 521 -15.31 14.72 11.21
C PHE A 521 -14.19 15.17 10.29
N VAL A 522 -14.46 16.21 9.51
CA VAL A 522 -13.62 16.62 8.38
C VAL A 522 -12.78 17.86 8.69
N LEU A 523 -13.04 18.55 9.82
CA LEU A 523 -12.38 19.84 10.15
C LEU A 523 -11.06 19.75 10.91
N GLN A 524 -10.57 18.58 11.30
CA GLN A 524 -9.51 18.50 12.31
C GLN A 524 -8.07 18.21 11.87
N SER A 525 -7.81 17.70 10.67
CA SER A 525 -6.44 17.44 10.24
C SER A 525 -5.96 18.52 9.26
N GLY A 526 -4.69 18.90 9.39
CA GLY A 526 -4.01 19.57 8.29
C GLY A 526 -3.95 18.58 7.14
N LEU A 527 -4.66 18.84 6.04
CA LEU A 527 -4.65 18.06 4.79
C LEU A 527 -3.24 17.90 4.16
N HIS A 528 -2.21 18.41 4.83
CA HIS A 528 -0.85 18.57 4.33
C HIS A 528 0.22 17.93 5.23
N SER A 529 -0.17 17.24 6.30
CA SER A 529 0.80 16.57 7.18
C SER A 529 0.65 15.05 7.09
N ASN A 530 1.66 14.39 6.52
CA ASN A 530 1.80 12.94 6.61
C ASN A 530 2.02 12.56 8.07
N VAL A 531 1.29 11.58 8.57
CA VAL A 531 1.37 11.11 9.96
C VAL A 531 1.65 9.62 10.02
N VAL A 532 2.31 9.19 11.09
CA VAL A 532 2.59 7.77 11.35
C VAL A 532 1.50 7.17 12.23
N PHE A 533 1.26 7.78 13.39
CA PHE A 533 0.14 7.42 14.28
C PHE A 533 -0.78 8.62 14.44
N PRO A 534 -1.99 8.60 13.85
CA PRO A 534 -2.97 9.63 14.13
C PRO A 534 -3.48 9.48 15.56
N GLY A 535 -3.46 10.56 16.32
CA GLY A 535 -3.81 10.60 17.74
C GLY A 535 -5.07 11.39 18.04
N ASN A 536 -5.58 11.23 19.26
CA ASN A 536 -6.80 11.94 19.67
C ASN A 536 -6.61 13.43 19.89
N GLU A 537 -5.42 13.80 20.34
CA GLU A 537 -5.06 15.18 20.66
C GLU A 537 -3.91 15.67 19.81
N LYS A 538 -2.96 14.78 19.49
CA LYS A 538 -1.76 15.06 18.74
C LYS A 538 -1.44 13.85 17.87
N ASP A 539 -1.14 14.09 16.61
CA ASP A 539 -0.61 13.07 15.71
C ASP A 539 0.90 12.89 15.92
N MET A 540 1.38 11.66 15.78
CA MET A 540 2.81 11.40 15.74
C MET A 540 3.36 11.67 14.34
N THR A 541 4.32 12.57 14.25
CA THR A 541 4.98 12.90 12.98
C THR A 541 6.03 11.84 12.60
N PRO A 542 6.44 11.77 11.32
CA PRO A 542 7.53 10.92 10.87
C PRO A 542 8.83 11.12 11.67
N GLU A 543 9.16 12.37 12.02
CA GLU A 543 10.36 12.71 12.78
C GLU A 543 10.29 12.21 14.22
N GLU A 544 9.12 12.28 14.85
CA GLU A 544 8.90 11.74 16.20
C GLU A 544 9.02 10.22 16.21
N PHE A 545 8.44 9.56 15.21
CA PHE A 545 8.54 8.12 15.03
C PHE A 545 9.99 7.67 14.78
N ALA A 546 10.73 8.37 13.92
CA ALA A 546 12.15 8.09 13.66
C ALA A 546 13.00 8.14 14.95
N ARG A 547 12.77 9.15 15.80
CA ARG A 547 13.46 9.27 17.10
C ARG A 547 13.12 8.13 18.04
N LEU A 548 11.84 7.79 18.13
CA LEU A 548 11.34 6.69 18.95
C LEU A 548 11.94 5.34 18.50
N ARG A 549 11.97 5.07 17.19
CA ARG A 549 12.57 3.87 16.60
C ARG A 549 14.06 3.78 16.88
N LYS A 550 14.80 4.89 16.74
CA LYS A 550 16.23 4.95 17.06
C LYS A 550 16.48 4.61 18.54
N PHE A 551 15.62 5.11 19.43
CA PHE A 551 15.68 4.76 20.85
C PHE A 551 15.36 3.27 21.08
N TYR A 552 14.30 2.74 20.47
CA TYR A 552 13.92 1.33 20.56
C TYR A 552 15.03 0.40 20.06
N SER A 553 15.69 0.73 18.95
CA SER A 553 16.81 -0.03 18.39
C SER A 553 17.96 -0.26 19.38
N SER A 554 18.13 0.63 20.37
CA SER A 554 19.14 0.49 21.44
C SER A 554 18.58 -0.07 22.75
N ASN A 555 17.26 -0.27 22.87
CA ASN A 555 16.56 -0.65 24.09
C ASN A 555 15.40 -1.61 23.76
N LEU A 556 15.73 -2.74 23.12
CA LEU A 556 14.74 -3.69 22.58
C LEU A 556 13.79 -4.25 23.66
N ASP A 557 14.29 -4.41 24.88
CA ASP A 557 13.55 -4.86 26.07
C ASP A 557 12.44 -3.89 26.49
N LEU A 558 12.57 -2.60 26.15
CA LEU A 558 11.57 -1.57 26.46
C LEU A 558 10.45 -1.47 25.42
N GLY A 559 10.44 -2.28 24.36
CA GLY A 559 9.47 -2.15 23.26
C GLY A 559 8.01 -2.11 23.72
N MET A 560 7.60 -3.03 24.59
CA MET A 560 6.23 -3.05 25.12
C MET A 560 5.91 -1.85 26.04
N TYR A 561 6.91 -1.32 26.74
CA TYR A 561 6.77 -0.10 27.54
C TYR A 561 6.60 1.12 26.63
N LEU A 562 7.38 1.22 25.57
CA LEU A 562 7.27 2.29 24.57
C LEU A 562 5.89 2.28 23.91
N LEU A 563 5.40 1.11 23.48
CA LEU A 563 4.04 0.98 22.95
C LEU A 563 3.00 1.48 23.96
N LYS A 564 3.08 1.08 25.24
CA LYS A 564 2.19 1.61 26.29
C LYS A 564 2.26 3.13 26.39
N LYS A 565 3.46 3.71 26.32
CA LYS A 565 3.65 5.15 26.45
C LYS A 565 3.10 5.90 25.25
N ILE A 566 3.33 5.42 24.03
CA ILE A 566 2.75 6.00 22.81
C ILE A 566 1.23 5.97 22.92
N ARG A 567 0.66 4.83 23.34
CA ARG A 567 -0.78 4.72 23.56
C ARG A 567 -1.31 5.71 24.58
N SER A 568 -0.58 5.93 25.68
CA SER A 568 -0.95 6.90 26.71
C SER A 568 -0.84 8.34 26.26
N VAL A 569 0.11 8.68 25.39
CA VAL A 569 0.41 10.07 25.00
C VAL A 569 -0.42 10.48 23.79
N TYR A 570 -0.40 9.68 22.73
CA TYR A 570 -1.07 10.02 21.48
C TYR A 570 -2.52 9.52 21.46
N SER A 571 -2.85 8.51 22.28
CA SER A 571 -4.14 7.82 22.23
C SER A 571 -4.54 7.50 20.79
N PRO A 572 -3.71 6.72 20.08
CA PRO A 572 -3.80 6.64 18.64
C PRO A 572 -5.13 6.02 18.19
N THR A 573 -5.66 6.59 17.11
CA THR A 573 -6.93 6.18 16.50
C THR A 573 -6.77 4.87 15.73
N PHE A 574 -5.59 4.63 15.12
CA PHE A 574 -5.16 3.32 14.65
C PHE A 574 -4.24 2.64 15.67
N GLY A 575 -4.29 1.31 15.66
CA GLY A 575 -3.80 0.45 16.74
C GLY A 575 -2.41 0.76 17.30
N ILE A 576 -2.33 0.62 18.62
CA ILE A 576 -1.14 0.15 19.35
C ILE A 576 -1.66 -0.96 20.26
N PRO A 577 -0.97 -2.11 20.39
CA PRO A 577 -1.50 -3.25 21.12
C PRO A 577 -2.02 -2.87 22.51
N LYS A 578 -3.18 -3.43 22.89
CA LYS A 578 -3.65 -3.36 24.28
C LYS A 578 -2.68 -4.15 25.15
N VAL A 579 -1.67 -3.49 25.70
CA VAL A 579 -0.74 -4.14 26.61
C VAL A 579 -1.31 -4.07 28.03
N ASP A 580 -1.87 -5.17 28.51
CA ASP A 580 -2.40 -5.23 29.88
C ASP A 580 -1.25 -5.05 30.90
N THR A 581 -1.52 -4.30 31.96
CA THR A 581 -0.71 -4.29 33.17
C THR A 581 -1.37 -5.22 34.17
N GLN A 582 -0.77 -6.38 34.43
CA GLN A 582 -1.03 -7.02 35.72
C GLN A 582 -0.44 -6.09 36.77
N LYS A 583 -1.29 -5.29 37.43
CA LYS A 583 -0.95 -4.77 38.74
C LYS A 583 -0.76 -6.02 39.60
N GLY A 584 0.49 -6.29 39.99
CA GLY A 584 0.81 -7.39 40.88
C GLY A 584 -0.16 -7.33 42.07
N GLY A 585 -0.90 -8.42 42.25
CA GLY A 585 -1.71 -8.61 43.45
C GLY A 585 -0.76 -8.63 44.64
N GLY A 586 -0.61 -7.48 45.29
CA GLY A 586 -0.10 -7.45 46.65
C GLY A 586 -1.09 -8.21 47.50
N SER A 587 -0.76 -9.45 47.87
CA SER A 587 -1.49 -10.16 48.90
C SER A 587 -1.50 -9.26 50.13
N ARG A 588 -2.68 -8.79 50.53
CA ARG A 588 -2.87 -8.22 51.87
C ARG A 588 -2.68 -9.35 52.86
N ALA A 589 -1.44 -9.59 53.27
CA ALA A 589 -1.15 -10.31 54.49
C ALA A 589 -1.77 -9.49 55.63
N ARG A 590 -2.90 -9.96 56.17
CA ARG A 590 -3.44 -9.50 57.44
C ARG A 590 -2.36 -9.73 58.49
N LYS A 591 -1.67 -8.67 58.91
CA LYS A 591 -1.01 -8.65 60.22
C LYS A 591 -2.12 -8.68 61.26
N GLY A 592 -2.36 -9.84 61.84
CA GLY A 592 -3.08 -9.96 63.10
C GLY A 592 -2.28 -9.21 64.17
N LYS A 593 -2.99 -8.40 64.97
CA LYS A 593 -2.44 -7.81 66.19
C LYS A 593 -2.31 -8.92 67.24
N GLY A 594 -1.11 -9.06 67.79
CA GLY A 594 -0.91 -9.40 69.19
C GLY A 594 -0.75 -8.10 69.98
#